data_AF-A0A849X1J5-F1
#
_entry.id   AF-A0A849X1J5-F1
#
_cell.length_a   1.000
_cell.length_b   1.000
_cell.length_c   1.000
_cell.angle_alpha   90.00
_cell.angle_beta   90.00
_cell.angle_gamma   90.00
#
_symmetry.space_group_name_H-M   'P 1'
#
loop_
_entity.id
_entity.type
_entity.pdbx_description
1 polymer ?
#
loop_
_entity_poly.entity_id
_entity_poly.type
_entity_poly.pdbx_seq_one_letter_code
_entity_poly.pdbx_strand_id
1 'polypeptide(L)'
;MPLKRARLQISDYNKKRKSRIAKQERRAMMVNLSLTSMVDMFAILVIFLLANQGTVNDWLKTGKDIDLPKARSEQTPPRAASLQISLTSVTGDDKTLMTTAQIRQTTAPISKWLSAVPRPGGKGQDAYVNIVADRRIPFGTIRRVIAACQGSGFGNVNLAVQPGLSRSSSPPNP
;
A
#
# COMPACT_ATOMS: atom_id res chain seq x y z
N MET A 1 54.46 -46.67 52.11
CA MET A 1 54.92 -45.74 51.06
C MET A 1 53.75 -44.95 50.44
N PRO A 2 53.32 -43.81 51.03
CA PRO A 2 52.16 -43.03 50.55
C PRO A 2 52.47 -42.01 49.43
N LEU A 3 53.74 -41.65 49.21
CA LEU A 3 54.14 -40.53 48.35
C LEU A 3 53.97 -40.78 46.83
N LYS A 4 54.02 -42.05 46.38
CA LYS A 4 53.87 -42.38 44.95
C LYS A 4 52.44 -42.17 44.43
N ARG A 5 51.42 -42.38 45.26
CA ARG A 5 49.99 -42.20 44.87
C ARG A 5 49.63 -40.72 44.70
N ALA A 6 50.14 -39.84 45.56
CA ALA A 6 49.91 -38.40 45.46
C ALA A 6 50.50 -37.81 44.17
N ARG A 7 51.70 -38.25 43.75
CA ARG A 7 52.36 -37.77 42.51
C ARG A 7 51.59 -38.16 41.24
N LEU A 8 50.98 -39.35 41.21
CA LEU A 8 50.15 -39.81 40.08
C LEU A 8 48.89 -38.95 39.94
N GLN A 9 48.20 -38.65 41.05
CA GLN A 9 46.99 -37.82 41.01
C GLN A 9 47.27 -36.38 40.57
N ILE A 10 48.40 -35.80 40.96
CA ILE A 10 48.80 -34.45 40.54
C ILE A 10 49.13 -34.41 39.04
N SER A 11 49.77 -35.46 38.49
CA SER A 11 50.08 -35.57 37.06
C SER A 11 48.81 -35.71 36.21
N ASP A 12 47.87 -36.56 36.65
CA ASP A 12 46.58 -36.75 35.98
C ASP A 12 45.70 -35.49 36.05
N TYR A 13 45.73 -34.77 37.16
CA TYR A 13 45.06 -33.48 37.31
C TYR A 13 45.62 -32.43 36.35
N ASN A 14 46.95 -32.31 36.26
CA ASN A 14 47.62 -31.40 35.33
C ASN A 14 47.38 -31.79 33.86
N LYS A 15 47.35 -33.08 33.53
CA LYS A 15 47.06 -33.59 32.18
C LYS A 15 45.62 -33.30 31.77
N LYS A 16 44.65 -33.49 32.67
CA LYS A 16 43.23 -33.15 32.45
C LYS A 16 43.00 -31.63 32.32
N ARG A 17 43.75 -30.81 33.07
CA ARG A 17 43.69 -29.34 32.94
C ARG A 17 44.24 -28.86 31.60
N LYS A 18 45.40 -29.39 31.18
CA LYS A 18 46.01 -29.07 29.87
C LYS A 18 45.11 -29.46 28.70
N SER A 19 44.46 -30.62 28.75
CA SER A 19 43.55 -31.06 27.67
C SER A 19 42.27 -30.23 27.59
N ARG A 20 41.76 -29.72 28.71
CA ARG A 20 40.61 -28.80 28.75
C ARG A 20 40.94 -27.44 28.14
N ILE A 21 42.10 -26.88 28.47
CA ILE A 21 42.58 -25.60 27.90
C ILE A 21 42.76 -25.74 26.38
N ALA A 22 43.43 -26.80 25.91
CA ALA A 22 43.59 -27.04 24.48
C ALA A 22 42.26 -27.22 23.72
N LYS A 23 41.24 -27.83 24.36
CA LYS A 23 39.90 -27.96 23.76
C LYS A 23 39.15 -26.62 23.70
N GLN A 24 39.35 -25.75 24.69
CA GLN A 24 38.78 -24.41 24.71
C GLN A 24 39.43 -23.51 23.65
N GLU A 25 40.74 -23.58 23.49
CA GLU A 25 41.48 -22.85 22.43
C GLU A 25 41.03 -23.27 21.03
N ARG A 26 40.85 -24.58 20.77
CA ARG A 26 40.30 -25.06 19.49
C ARG A 26 38.90 -24.54 19.20
N ARG A 27 38.05 -24.43 20.23
CA ARG A 27 36.70 -23.86 20.09
C ARG A 27 36.75 -22.36 19.79
N ALA A 28 37.62 -21.61 20.46
CA ALA A 28 37.83 -20.20 20.18
C ALA A 28 38.32 -19.98 18.74
N MET A 29 39.24 -20.83 18.25
CA MET A 29 39.72 -20.80 16.87
C MET A 29 38.61 -21.13 15.85
N MET A 30 37.76 -22.13 16.14
CA MET A 30 36.60 -22.46 15.28
C MET A 30 35.58 -21.32 15.22
N VAL A 31 35.30 -20.66 16.35
CA VAL A 31 34.42 -19.48 16.40
C VAL A 31 35.02 -18.33 15.60
N ASN A 32 36.34 -18.10 15.71
CA ASN A 32 37.03 -17.05 14.96
C ASN A 32 36.96 -17.30 13.44
N LEU A 33 37.27 -18.53 13.00
CA LEU A 33 37.16 -18.93 11.59
C LEU A 33 35.72 -18.76 11.07
N SER A 34 34.72 -19.14 11.86
CA SER A 34 33.30 -19.02 11.48
C SER A 34 32.85 -17.56 11.37
N LEU A 35 33.33 -16.68 12.26
CA LEU A 35 33.06 -15.25 12.21
C LEU A 35 33.73 -14.61 11.00
N THR A 36 34.98 -14.98 10.69
CA THR A 36 35.68 -14.54 9.48
C THR A 36 34.90 -14.93 8.22
N SER A 37 34.46 -16.18 8.10
CA SER A 37 33.64 -16.62 6.97
C SER A 37 32.30 -15.90 6.85
N MET A 38 31.65 -15.57 7.98
CA MET A 38 30.40 -14.80 7.98
C MET A 38 30.62 -13.35 7.52
N VAL A 39 31.65 -12.69 8.06
CA VAL A 39 32.00 -11.31 7.68
C VAL A 39 32.42 -11.26 6.21
N ASP A 40 33.13 -12.26 5.71
CA ASP A 40 33.55 -12.35 4.30
C ASP A 40 32.35 -12.47 3.34
N MET A 41 31.38 -13.34 3.66
CA MET A 41 30.13 -13.45 2.88
C MET A 41 29.30 -12.15 2.95
N PHE A 42 29.26 -11.49 4.10
CA PHE A 42 28.57 -10.20 4.22
C PHE A 42 29.31 -9.10 3.43
N ALA A 43 30.64 -9.07 3.50
CA ALA A 43 31.46 -8.09 2.81
C ALA A 43 31.33 -8.21 1.28
N ILE A 44 31.32 -9.43 0.71
CA ILE A 44 31.13 -9.59 -0.74
C ILE A 44 29.74 -9.11 -1.19
N LEU A 45 28.69 -9.32 -0.38
CA LEU A 45 27.36 -8.80 -0.66
C LEU A 45 27.32 -7.27 -0.62
N VAL A 46 27.99 -6.64 0.35
CA VAL A 46 28.06 -5.18 0.45
C VAL A 46 28.86 -4.59 -0.71
N ILE A 47 30.00 -5.19 -1.09
CA ILE A 47 30.78 -4.76 -2.26
C ILE A 47 29.94 -4.92 -3.54
N PHE A 48 29.25 -6.05 -3.69
CA PHE A 48 28.36 -6.28 -4.83
C PHE A 48 27.23 -5.25 -4.85
N LEU A 49 26.60 -4.98 -3.71
CA LEU A 49 25.54 -3.98 -3.61
C LEU A 49 26.09 -2.60 -4.00
N LEU A 50 27.21 -2.17 -3.41
CA LEU A 50 27.87 -0.89 -3.72
C LEU A 50 28.27 -0.79 -5.20
N ALA A 51 28.77 -1.87 -5.80
CA ALA A 51 29.12 -1.91 -7.22
C ALA A 51 27.88 -1.81 -8.13
N ASN A 52 26.74 -2.37 -7.72
CA ASN A 52 25.51 -2.35 -8.50
C ASN A 52 24.57 -1.16 -8.20
N GLN A 53 24.81 -0.38 -7.13
CA GLN A 53 24.06 0.86 -6.90
C GLN A 53 24.38 1.97 -7.93
N GLY A 54 25.47 1.84 -8.69
CA GLY A 54 25.87 2.79 -9.73
C GLY A 54 25.24 2.53 -11.11
N THR A 55 24.91 1.28 -11.44
CA THR A 55 24.49 0.90 -12.81
C THR A 55 23.05 1.31 -13.14
N VAL A 56 22.20 1.54 -12.14
CA VAL A 56 20.82 2.02 -12.38
C VAL A 56 20.79 3.50 -12.78
N ASN A 57 21.73 4.30 -12.29
CA ASN A 57 21.76 5.74 -12.56
C ASN A 57 22.50 6.11 -13.85
N ASP A 58 23.44 5.28 -14.30
CA ASP A 58 24.22 5.55 -15.51
C ASP A 58 23.55 5.01 -16.80
N TRP A 59 22.77 3.92 -16.71
CA TRP A 59 21.92 3.47 -17.83
C TRP A 59 20.86 4.51 -18.22
N LEU A 60 20.36 5.29 -17.24
CA LEU A 60 19.41 6.37 -17.49
C LEU A 60 20.08 7.65 -18.04
N LYS A 61 21.40 7.79 -17.88
CA LYS A 61 22.15 9.00 -18.27
C LYS A 61 23.00 8.82 -19.53
N THR A 62 23.21 7.59 -20.00
CA THR A 62 23.81 7.34 -21.32
C THR A 62 22.80 7.39 -22.47
N GLY A 63 21.64 8.01 -22.27
CA GLY A 63 20.74 8.44 -23.34
C GLY A 63 20.96 9.92 -23.67
N LYS A 64 22.19 10.38 -23.91
CA LYS A 64 22.48 11.79 -24.25
C LYS A 64 21.98 12.20 -25.65
N ASP A 65 21.18 11.35 -26.27
CA ASP A 65 20.49 11.58 -27.55
C ASP A 65 19.11 10.89 -27.59
N ILE A 66 18.44 10.77 -26.44
CA ILE A 66 17.06 10.29 -26.37
C ILE A 66 16.19 11.46 -25.95
N ASP A 67 15.53 12.06 -26.94
CA ASP A 67 14.47 13.04 -26.73
C ASP A 67 13.21 12.26 -26.27
N LEU A 68 13.06 12.07 -24.96
CA LEU A 68 11.85 11.47 -24.41
C LEU A 68 10.69 12.45 -24.66
N PRO A 69 9.68 12.10 -25.48
CA PRO A 69 8.49 12.93 -25.57
C PRO A 69 7.91 13.04 -24.16
N LYS A 70 7.61 14.26 -23.72
CA LYS A 70 6.91 14.50 -22.46
C LYS A 70 5.56 13.79 -22.57
N ALA A 71 5.46 12.57 -22.06
CA ALA A 71 4.22 11.83 -21.92
C ALA A 71 3.39 12.47 -20.81
N ARG A 72 2.99 13.73 -21.02
CA ARG A 72 1.89 14.31 -20.31
C ARG A 72 0.66 13.80 -21.03
N SER A 73 0.19 12.62 -20.62
CA SER A 73 -1.22 12.31 -20.81
C SER A 73 -1.99 13.28 -19.92
N GLU A 74 -2.17 14.52 -20.41
CA GLU A 74 -3.21 15.42 -19.93
C GLU A 74 -4.58 14.94 -20.44
N GLN A 75 -4.85 13.64 -20.36
CA GLN A 75 -6.22 13.22 -20.19
C GLN A 75 -6.61 13.66 -18.78
N THR A 76 -6.91 14.94 -18.65
CA THR A 76 -7.72 15.46 -17.54
C THR A 76 -8.87 14.46 -17.44
N PRO A 77 -8.99 13.73 -16.32
CA PRO A 77 -9.99 12.67 -16.20
C PRO A 77 -11.32 13.23 -16.70
N PRO A 78 -12.04 12.52 -17.59
CA PRO A 78 -13.34 13.00 -18.05
C PRO A 78 -14.14 13.36 -16.80
N ARG A 79 -14.54 14.63 -16.72
CA ARG A 79 -15.14 15.19 -15.50
C ARG A 79 -16.39 14.40 -15.19
N ALA A 80 -16.28 13.47 -14.24
CA ALA A 80 -17.37 12.62 -13.81
C ALA A 80 -18.10 13.32 -12.66
N ALA A 81 -19.43 13.41 -12.74
CA ALA A 81 -20.22 13.96 -11.65
C ALA A 81 -20.12 13.02 -10.44
N SER A 82 -19.86 13.56 -9.25
CA SER A 82 -19.75 12.76 -8.03
C SER A 82 -21.06 12.83 -7.24
N LEU A 83 -21.69 11.69 -7.02
CA LEU A 83 -22.92 11.54 -6.24
C LEU A 83 -22.63 10.71 -5.00
N GLN A 84 -22.82 11.27 -3.82
CA GLN A 84 -22.63 10.57 -2.55
C GLN A 84 -23.97 10.29 -1.89
N ILE A 85 -24.17 9.05 -1.46
CA ILE A 85 -25.40 8.56 -0.83
C ILE A 85 -25.05 8.09 0.58
N SER A 86 -25.45 8.88 1.57
CA SER A 86 -25.33 8.54 2.98
C SER A 86 -26.65 7.98 3.52
N LEU A 87 -26.70 7.53 4.78
CA LEU A 87 -27.94 7.06 5.41
C LEU A 87 -29.00 8.16 5.53
N THR A 88 -28.58 9.41 5.68
CA THR A 88 -29.45 10.56 5.90
C THR A 88 -29.68 11.38 4.65
N SER A 89 -28.64 11.65 3.87
CA SER A 89 -28.70 12.55 2.72
C SER A 89 -28.03 12.02 1.46
N VAL A 90 -28.47 12.55 0.34
CA VAL A 90 -27.85 12.43 -0.98
C VAL A 90 -27.25 13.78 -1.35
N THR A 91 -25.96 13.80 -1.64
CA THR A 91 -25.21 15.00 -2.04
C THR A 91 -24.59 14.81 -3.42
N GLY A 92 -24.55 15.86 -4.23
CA GLY A 92 -23.85 15.86 -5.52
C GLY A 92 -22.87 17.03 -5.58
N ASP A 93 -21.59 16.77 -5.85
CA ASP A 93 -20.49 17.74 -5.85
C ASP A 93 -20.62 18.80 -4.72
N ASP A 94 -20.79 18.32 -3.47
CA ASP A 94 -20.96 19.09 -2.22
C ASP A 94 -22.33 19.74 -1.95
N LYS A 95 -23.31 19.62 -2.85
CA LYS A 95 -24.67 20.13 -2.63
C LYS A 95 -25.64 19.04 -2.19
N THR A 96 -26.32 19.23 -1.06
CA THR A 96 -27.41 18.35 -0.63
C THR A 96 -28.60 18.46 -1.59
N LEU A 97 -28.98 17.33 -2.19
CA LEU A 97 -30.07 17.23 -3.16
C LEU A 97 -31.38 16.80 -2.50
N MET A 98 -31.31 15.79 -1.63
CA MET A 98 -32.47 15.20 -0.97
C MET A 98 -32.06 14.32 0.22
N THR A 99 -33.04 13.87 0.99
CA THR A 99 -32.87 12.86 2.05
C THR A 99 -32.99 11.45 1.46
N THR A 100 -32.22 10.50 1.98
CA THR A 100 -32.20 9.10 1.48
C THR A 100 -33.56 8.40 1.58
N ALA A 101 -34.41 8.79 2.54
CA ALA A 101 -35.78 8.30 2.65
C ALA A 101 -36.68 8.70 1.46
N GLN A 102 -36.42 9.87 0.86
CA GLN A 102 -37.24 10.42 -0.23
C GLN A 102 -37.01 9.71 -1.56
N ILE A 103 -35.88 9.00 -1.72
CA ILE A 103 -35.55 8.22 -2.93
C ILE A 103 -36.64 7.18 -3.25
N ARG A 104 -37.34 6.66 -2.24
CA ARG A 104 -38.45 5.72 -2.43
C ARG A 104 -39.65 6.34 -3.14
N GLN A 105 -39.84 7.65 -2.97
CA GLN A 105 -40.99 8.39 -3.49
C GLN A 105 -40.64 9.11 -4.80
N THR A 106 -39.48 9.76 -4.87
CA THR A 106 -39.06 10.52 -6.06
C THR A 106 -37.55 10.58 -6.23
N THR A 107 -37.09 10.55 -7.47
CA THR A 107 -35.69 10.78 -7.88
C THR A 107 -35.53 12.08 -8.68
N ALA A 108 -36.58 12.88 -8.81
CA ALA A 108 -36.59 14.10 -9.64
C ALA A 108 -35.51 15.15 -9.25
N PRO A 109 -35.16 15.36 -7.97
CA PRO A 109 -34.08 16.28 -7.62
C PRO A 109 -32.70 15.83 -8.12
N ILE A 110 -32.45 14.52 -8.20
CA ILE A 110 -31.18 13.96 -8.72
C ILE A 110 -31.09 14.20 -10.23
N SER A 111 -32.13 13.88 -10.98
CA SER A 111 -32.14 14.10 -12.44
C SER A 111 -32.06 15.59 -12.79
N LYS A 112 -32.72 16.46 -12.02
CA LYS A 112 -32.62 17.92 -12.17
C LYS A 112 -31.19 18.41 -11.94
N TRP A 113 -30.53 17.94 -10.88
CA TRP A 113 -29.13 18.30 -10.63
C TRP A 113 -28.21 17.81 -11.76
N LEU A 114 -28.35 16.55 -12.17
CA LEU A 114 -27.56 15.96 -13.26
C LEU A 114 -27.75 16.69 -14.60
N SER A 115 -28.93 17.25 -14.86
CA SER A 115 -29.16 18.07 -16.05
C SER A 115 -28.39 19.40 -16.05
N ALA A 116 -28.04 19.92 -14.88
CA ALA A 116 -27.26 21.14 -14.71
C ALA A 116 -25.74 20.88 -14.70
N VAL A 117 -25.30 19.63 -14.57
CA VAL A 117 -23.88 19.27 -14.59
C VAL A 117 -23.34 19.37 -16.03
N PRO A 118 -22.27 20.16 -16.27
CA PRO A 118 -21.66 20.25 -17.58
C PRO A 118 -21.13 18.90 -18.05
N ARG A 119 -21.58 18.45 -19.22
CA ARG A 119 -21.11 17.19 -19.81
C ARG A 119 -19.78 17.43 -20.54
N PRO A 120 -18.71 16.69 -20.22
CA PRO A 120 -17.53 16.71 -21.05
C PRO A 120 -17.90 16.20 -22.45
N GLY A 121 -17.77 17.06 -23.47
CA GLY A 121 -17.89 16.66 -24.88
C GLY A 121 -19.23 16.84 -25.60
N GLY A 122 -20.21 17.52 -24.99
CA GLY A 122 -21.47 17.86 -25.67
C GLY A 122 -22.52 16.74 -25.70
N LYS A 123 -23.70 17.03 -26.31
CA LYS A 123 -24.83 16.09 -26.38
C LYS A 123 -24.46 14.89 -27.27
N GLY A 124 -24.06 13.78 -26.67
CA GLY A 124 -23.81 12.51 -27.38
C GLY A 124 -22.53 11.77 -26.99
N GLN A 125 -21.68 12.34 -26.13
CA GLN A 125 -20.53 11.62 -25.58
C GLN A 125 -20.87 10.90 -24.27
N ASP A 126 -20.12 9.82 -24.00
CA ASP A 126 -20.21 8.99 -22.82
C ASP A 126 -19.92 9.80 -21.54
N ALA A 127 -21.00 10.21 -20.87
CA ALA A 127 -20.92 10.89 -19.59
C ALA A 127 -20.82 9.87 -18.45
N TYR A 128 -19.82 10.03 -17.60
CA TYR A 128 -19.57 9.18 -16.44
C TYR A 128 -20.14 9.82 -15.17
N VAL A 129 -20.79 9.01 -14.32
CA VAL A 129 -21.17 9.38 -12.95
C VAL A 129 -20.49 8.43 -11.97
N ASN A 130 -19.86 9.00 -10.94
CA ASN A 130 -19.35 8.23 -9.82
C ASN A 130 -20.35 8.28 -8.67
N ILE A 131 -20.84 7.12 -8.23
CA ILE A 131 -21.76 6.98 -7.11
C ILE A 131 -21.00 6.38 -5.95
N VAL A 132 -20.87 7.12 -4.85
CA VAL A 132 -20.29 6.65 -3.60
C VAL A 132 -21.42 6.43 -2.61
N ALA A 133 -21.68 5.17 -2.23
CA ALA A 133 -22.78 4.83 -1.32
C ALA A 133 -22.28 4.17 -0.03
N ASP A 134 -22.97 4.43 1.08
CA ASP A 134 -22.77 3.66 2.32
C ASP A 134 -23.25 2.22 2.15
N ARG A 135 -22.45 1.25 2.61
CA ARG A 135 -22.76 -0.18 2.60
C ARG A 135 -24.11 -0.55 3.20
N ARG A 136 -24.63 0.22 4.18
CA ARG A 136 -25.89 -0.05 4.87
C ARG A 136 -27.11 0.27 4.00
N ILE A 137 -26.94 0.93 2.87
CA ILE A 137 -28.05 1.32 1.99
C ILE A 137 -28.51 0.12 1.16
N PRO A 138 -29.81 -0.21 1.17
CA PRO A 138 -30.34 -1.31 0.35
C PRO A 138 -30.06 -1.10 -1.14
N PHE A 139 -29.65 -2.16 -1.83
CA PHE A 139 -29.38 -2.11 -3.28
C PHE A 139 -30.58 -1.62 -4.10
N GLY A 140 -31.82 -1.89 -3.65
CA GLY A 140 -33.02 -1.37 -4.31
C GLY A 140 -33.08 0.16 -4.38
N THR A 141 -32.56 0.85 -3.36
CA THR A 141 -32.44 2.32 -3.35
C THR A 141 -31.38 2.78 -4.34
N ILE A 142 -30.20 2.14 -4.32
CA ILE A 142 -29.09 2.45 -5.24
C ILE A 142 -29.51 2.24 -6.69
N ARG A 143 -30.20 1.13 -7.00
CA ARG A 143 -30.70 0.82 -8.34
C ARG A 143 -31.64 1.90 -8.89
N ARG A 144 -32.50 2.49 -8.05
CA ARG A 144 -33.38 3.60 -8.47
C ARG A 144 -32.59 4.87 -8.78
N VAL A 145 -31.52 5.14 -8.02
CA VAL A 145 -30.61 6.24 -8.29
C VAL A 145 -29.87 6.03 -9.61
N ILE A 146 -29.31 4.83 -9.84
CA ILE A 146 -28.65 4.46 -11.09
C ILE A 146 -29.60 4.65 -12.29
N ALA A 147 -30.85 4.19 -12.18
CA ALA A 147 -31.86 4.36 -13.23
C ALA A 147 -32.16 5.84 -13.51
N ALA A 148 -32.21 6.68 -12.48
CA ALA A 148 -32.38 8.13 -12.64
C ALA A 148 -31.18 8.78 -13.32
N CYS A 149 -29.96 8.35 -12.99
CA CYS A 149 -28.73 8.82 -13.64
C CYS A 149 -28.72 8.46 -15.13
N GLN A 150 -29.01 7.21 -15.47
CA GLN A 150 -29.11 6.75 -16.86
C GLN A 150 -30.18 7.50 -17.65
N GLY A 151 -31.36 7.72 -17.06
CA GLY A 151 -32.44 8.51 -17.67
C GLY A 151 -32.08 9.97 -17.92
N SER A 152 -31.09 10.51 -17.20
CA SER A 152 -30.58 11.88 -17.39
C SER A 152 -29.43 11.98 -18.41
N GLY A 153 -29.06 10.88 -19.05
CA GLY A 153 -28.03 10.82 -20.11
C GLY A 153 -26.63 10.44 -19.62
N PHE A 154 -26.50 9.92 -18.40
CA PHE A 154 -25.24 9.36 -17.89
C PHE A 154 -25.27 7.84 -18.05
N GLY A 155 -24.82 7.36 -19.22
CA GLY A 155 -24.85 5.94 -19.56
C GLY A 155 -23.87 5.10 -18.72
N ASN A 156 -22.73 5.69 -18.36
CA ASN A 156 -21.67 4.99 -17.65
C ASN A 156 -21.67 5.38 -16.17
N VAL A 157 -21.86 4.39 -15.29
CA VAL A 157 -21.96 4.59 -13.84
C VAL A 157 -20.90 3.76 -13.14
N ASN A 158 -20.03 4.44 -12.38
CA ASN A 158 -19.07 3.82 -11.48
C ASN A 158 -19.67 3.79 -10.08
N LEU A 159 -19.83 2.62 -9.47
CA LEU A 159 -20.35 2.49 -8.12
C LEU A 159 -19.22 2.09 -7.17
N ALA A 160 -18.98 2.91 -6.15
CA ALA A 160 -18.11 2.61 -5.02
C ALA A 160 -18.95 2.50 -3.75
N VAL A 161 -18.78 1.40 -3.01
CA VAL A 161 -19.44 1.21 -1.72
C VAL A 161 -18.40 1.40 -0.63
N GLN A 162 -18.58 2.43 0.19
CA GLN A 162 -17.72 2.62 1.35
C GLN A 162 -18.23 1.77 2.52
N PRO A 163 -17.38 0.92 3.13
CA PRO A 163 -17.71 0.34 4.41
C PRO A 163 -17.83 1.48 5.43
N GLY A 164 -18.99 1.58 6.09
CA GLY A 164 -19.23 2.61 7.09
C GLY A 164 -18.10 2.59 8.12
N LEU A 165 -17.38 3.72 8.21
CA LEU A 165 -16.22 3.91 9.06
C LEU A 165 -16.48 3.35 10.47
N SER A 166 -15.71 2.33 10.88
CA SER A 166 -15.31 2.25 12.28
C SER A 166 -14.51 3.52 12.55
N ARG A 167 -15.02 4.40 13.41
CA ARG A 167 -14.40 5.70 13.72
C ARG A 167 -12.95 5.50 14.17
N SER A 168 -11.98 5.72 13.28
CA SER A 168 -10.60 6.07 13.67
C SER A 168 -10.53 7.59 13.68
N SER A 169 -10.88 8.16 14.83
CA SER A 169 -10.67 9.57 15.12
C SER A 169 -9.16 9.85 15.18
N SER A 170 -8.61 10.47 14.14
CA SER A 170 -7.36 11.22 14.28
C SER A 170 -7.69 12.55 14.96
N PRO A 171 -7.01 12.91 16.06
CA PRO A 171 -7.22 14.21 16.69
C PRO A 171 -6.73 15.34 15.76
N PRO A 172 -7.33 16.55 15.84
CA PRO A 172 -6.77 17.72 15.18
C PRO A 172 -5.41 18.01 15.80
N ASN A 173 -4.40 18.19 14.94
CA ASN A 173 -3.07 18.63 15.37
C ASN A 173 -3.17 20.08 15.89
N PRO A 174 -2.36 20.45 16.90
CA PRO A 174 -2.41 21.76 17.55
C PRO A 174 -2.01 22.91 16.63
#